data_AF-A0A2E5Y2Z2-F1
#
_entry.id   AF-A0A2E5Y2Z2-F1
#
_cell.length_a   1.000
_cell.length_b   1.000
_cell.length_c   1.000
_cell.angle_alpha   90.00
_cell.angle_beta   90.00
_cell.angle_gamma   90.00
#
_symmetry.space_group_name_H-M   'P 1'
#
loop_
_entity.id
_entity.type
_entity.pdbx_description
1 polymer ?
#
loop_
_entity_poly.entity_id
_entity_poly.type
_entity_poly.pdbx_seq_one_letter_code
_entity_poly.pdbx_strand_id
1 'polypeptide(L)' 'MIPQGLRPIVALLTMVLGLLVIVNHWVGFVESDVDVLTSHAVGFIGLFSGMSIMSPGSAEEKEEKGPRYLEDTQTKF' A
#
# COMPACT_ATOMS: atom_id res chain seq x y z
N MET A 1 2.41 -8.82 7.27
CA MET A 1 2.98 -8.86 5.91
C MET A 1 1.94 -9.44 4.97
N ILE A 2 1.60 -8.75 3.88
CA ILE A 2 0.71 -9.27 2.84
C ILE A 2 1.53 -10.25 1.97
N PRO A 3 1.06 -11.49 1.72
CA PRO A 3 1.76 -12.42 0.83
C PRO A 3 1.98 -11.79 -0.55
N GLN A 4 3.19 -11.93 -1.13
CA GLN A 4 3.56 -11.27 -2.40
C GLN A 4 2.56 -11.53 -3.53
N GLY A 5 2.03 -12.76 -3.64
CA GLY A 5 1.02 -13.09 -4.66
C GLY A 5 -0.36 -12.46 -4.44
N LEU A 6 -0.69 -12.08 -3.20
CA LEU A 6 -1.98 -11.43 -2.86
C LEU A 6 -1.89 -9.90 -2.88
N ARG A 7 -0.68 -9.32 -2.87
CA ARG A 7 -0.43 -7.88 -2.93
C ARG A 7 -1.20 -7.15 -4.04
N PRO A 8 -1.23 -7.61 -5.31
CA PRO A 8 -1.99 -6.93 -6.36
C PRO A 8 -3.50 -7.01 -6.14
N ILE A 9 -4.01 -8.13 -5.63
CA ILE A 9 -5.44 -8.31 -5.35
C ILE A 9 -5.86 -7.36 -4.22
N VAL A 10 -5.08 -7.31 -3.13
CA VAL A 10 -5.36 -6.41 -2.02
C VAL A 10 -5.30 -4.96 -2.46
N ALA A 11 -4.28 -4.57 -3.24
CA ALA A 11 -4.18 -3.22 -3.80
C ALA A 11 -5.42 -2.84 -4.61
N LEU A 12 -5.85 -3.71 -5.53
CA LEU A 12 -7.03 -3.47 -6.36
C LEU A 12 -8.30 -3.34 -5.52
N LEU A 13 -8.50 -4.22 -4.53
CA LEU A 13 -9.64 -4.13 -3.63
C LEU A 13 -9.65 -2.81 -2.86
N THR A 14 -8.50 -2.35 -2.35
CA THR A 14 -8.39 -1.07 -1.65
C THR A 14 -8.72 0.11 -2.57
N MET A 15 -8.24 0.09 -3.81
CA MET A 15 -8.55 1.13 -4.80
C MET A 15 -10.05 1.14 -5.16
N VAL A 16 -10.63 -0.04 -5.41
CA VAL A 16 -12.06 -0.17 -5.74
C VAL A 16 -12.93 0.32 -4.59
N LEU A 17 -12.60 -0.02 -3.35
CA LEU A 17 -13.30 0.49 -2.18
C LEU A 17 -13.21 2.02 -2.09
N GLY A 18 -12.03 2.60 -2.32
CA GLY A 18 -11.86 4.05 -2.38
C GLY A 18 -12.75 4.71 -3.45
N LEU A 19 -12.81 4.13 -4.65
CA LEU A 19 -13.70 4.60 -5.72
C LEU A 19 -15.18 4.47 -5.36
N LEU A 20 -15.57 3.37 -4.73
CA LEU A 20 -16.96 3.17 -4.31
C LEU A 20 -17.39 4.22 -3.29
N VAL A 21 -16.51 4.63 -2.37
CA VAL A 21 -16.82 5.73 -1.43
C VAL A 21 -17.07 7.05 -2.18
N ILE A 22 -16.25 7.36 -3.19
CA ILE A 22 -16.42 8.57 -4.01
C ILE A 22 -17.74 8.49 -4.78
N VAL A 23 -18.00 7.36 -5.48
CA VAL A 23 -19.20 7.17 -6.29
C VAL A 23 -20.47 7.16 -5.43
N ASN A 24 -20.40 6.61 -4.21
CA ASN A 24 -21.54 6.55 -3.30
C ASN A 24 -22.12 7.94 -3.01
N HIS A 25 -21.27 8.97 -2.92
CA HIS A 25 -21.72 10.34 -2.75
C HIS A 25 -22.66 10.82 -3.88
N TRP A 26 -22.46 10.35 -5.11
CA TRP A 26 -23.26 10.77 -6.27
C TRP A 26 -24.50 9.91 -6.49
N VAL A 27 -24.39 8.61 -6.21
CA VAL A 27 -25.44 7.64 -6.53
C VAL A 27 -26.33 7.32 -5.32
N GLY A 28 -25.84 7.54 -4.10
CA GLY A 28 -26.58 7.27 -2.88
C GLY A 28 -26.89 5.78 -2.66
N PHE A 29 -25.97 4.88 -3.03
CA PHE A 29 -26.15 3.43 -2.81
C PHE A 29 -26.25 3.05 -1.33
N VAL A 30 -25.57 3.80 -0.48
CA VAL A 30 -25.55 3.68 0.98
C VAL A 30 -25.82 5.06 1.55
N GLU A 31 -26.88 5.16 2.34
CA GLU A 31 -27.22 6.39 3.06
C GLU A 31 -26.11 6.75 4.05
N SER A 32 -25.60 7.98 3.96
CA SER A 32 -24.55 8.46 4.85
C SER A 32 -24.71 9.95 5.12
N ASP A 33 -24.47 10.35 6.38
CA ASP A 33 -24.41 11.76 6.79
C ASP A 33 -23.04 12.40 6.50
N VAL A 34 -22.21 11.73 5.70
CA VAL A 34 -20.83 12.14 5.43
C VAL A 34 -20.84 13.20 4.33
N ASP A 35 -20.22 14.33 4.60
CA ASP A 35 -20.12 15.41 3.63
C ASP A 35 -19.26 15.06 2.41
N VAL A 36 -19.40 15.89 1.37
CA VAL A 36 -18.71 15.71 0.09
C VAL A 36 -17.19 15.67 0.25
N LEU A 37 -16.64 16.55 1.09
CA LEU A 37 -15.20 16.66 1.25
C LEU A 37 -14.64 15.43 1.95
N THR A 38 -15.28 15.00 3.05
CA THR A 38 -14.84 13.81 3.80
C THR A 38 -14.92 12.53 2.96
N SER A 39 -16.01 12.33 2.22
CA SER A 39 -16.16 11.15 1.34
C SER A 39 -15.06 11.09 0.28
N HIS A 40 -14.72 12.22 -0.34
CA HIS A 40 -13.65 12.27 -1.34
C HIS A 40 -12.27 12.11 -0.70
N ALA A 41 -12.02 12.69 0.47
CA ALA A 41 -10.77 12.51 1.20
C ALA A 41 -10.53 11.03 1.53
N VAL A 42 -11.53 10.35 2.10
CA VAL A 42 -11.46 8.90 2.39
C VAL A 42 -11.28 8.09 1.10
N GLY A 43 -12.00 8.44 0.04
CA GLY A 43 -11.88 7.80 -1.26
C GLY A 43 -10.48 7.92 -1.87
N PHE A 44 -9.90 9.12 -1.85
CA PHE A 44 -8.53 9.36 -2.33
C PHE A 44 -7.48 8.66 -1.46
N ILE A 45 -7.66 8.62 -0.14
CA ILE A 45 -6.79 7.86 0.76
C ILE A 45 -6.81 6.37 0.36
N GLY A 46 -7.98 5.79 0.09
CA GLY A 46 -8.10 4.41 -0.37
C GLY A 46 -7.40 4.18 -1.72
N LEU A 47 -7.59 5.09 -2.68
CA LEU A 47 -6.92 5.05 -3.98
C LEU A 47 -5.38 5.10 -3.85
N PHE A 48 -4.85 6.11 -3.16
CA PHE A 48 -3.41 6.28 -2.99
C PHE A 48 -2.78 5.16 -2.15
N SER A 49 -3.50 4.67 -1.13
CA SER A 49 -3.07 3.50 -0.35
C SER A 49 -2.95 2.27 -1.23
N GLY A 50 -3.96 1.98 -2.06
CA GLY A 50 -3.91 0.87 -3.00
C GLY A 50 -2.78 1.01 -4.03
N MET A 51 -2.56 2.21 -4.57
CA MET A 51 -1.41 2.50 -5.46
C MET A 51 -0.06 2.26 -4.77
N SER A 52 0.06 2.66 -3.50
CA SER A 52 1.26 2.43 -2.69
C SER A 52 1.50 0.93 -2.45
N ILE A 53 0.44 0.16 -2.17
CA ILE A 53 0.51 -1.30 -2.05
C ILE A 53 0.93 -1.93 -3.39
N MET A 54 0.45 -1.43 -4.52
CA MET A 54 0.80 -1.94 -5.85
C MET A 54 2.22 -1.56 -6.29
N SER A 55 2.76 -0.46 -5.76
CA SER A 55 4.11 -0.01 -6.09
C SER A 55 5.13 -1.09 -5.72
N PRO A 56 6.06 -1.46 -6.63
CA PRO A 56 7.16 -2.37 -6.32
C PRO A 56 8.16 -1.78 -5.29
N GLY A 57 7.94 -0.59 -4.76
CA GLY A 57 8.70 0.05 -3.68
C GLY A 57 8.46 -0.57 -2.30
N SER A 58 8.90 -1.81 -2.13
CA SER A 58 9.37 -2.43 -0.87
C SER A 58 9.64 -3.91 -1.12
N ALA A 59 10.38 -4.19 -2.21
CA ALA A 59 11.37 -5.24 -2.10
C ALA A 59 12.44 -4.68 -1.15
N GLU A 60 12.65 -5.35 -0.01
CA GLU A 60 13.90 -5.27 0.75
C GLU A 60 14.24 -3.94 1.45
N GLU A 61 13.48 -3.55 2.49
CA GLU A 61 14.13 -3.03 3.72
C GLU A 61 14.55 -4.21 4.60
N LYS A 62 15.23 -5.18 3.99
CA LYS A 62 15.97 -6.24 4.66
C LYS A 62 17.33 -6.31 4.00
N GLU A 63 18.18 -5.32 4.25
CA GLU A 63 19.62 -5.50 4.49
C GLU A 63 20.31 -4.13 4.72
N GLU A 64 20.02 -3.50 5.87
CA GLU A 64 21.10 -2.84 6.61
C GLU A 64 21.27 -3.58 7.94
N LYS A 65 21.73 -4.82 7.83
CA LYS A 65 22.36 -5.49 8.96
C LYS A 65 23.71 -4.78 9.13
N GLY A 66 23.87 -4.08 10.25
CA GLY A 66 24.97 -3.16 10.57
C GLY A 66 26.40 -3.68 10.30
N PRO A 67 27.42 -2.83 10.52
CA PRO A 67 28.76 -3.03 9.96
C PRO A 67 29.33 -4.40 10.36
N ARG A 68 29.42 -5.30 9.39
CA ARG A 68 30.12 -6.59 9.51
C ARG A 68 31.62 -6.35 9.37
N TYR A 69 32.24 -5.84 10.42
CA TYR A 69 33.66 -6.08 10.65
C TYR A 69 33.79 -7.49 11.22
N LEU A 70 34.35 -8.45 10.45
CA LEU A 70 34.82 -9.81 10.79
C LEU A 70 34.90 -10.59 9.45
N GLU A 71 36.00 -11.11 8.92
CA GLU A 71 37.40 -11.24 9.33
C GLU A 71 38.23 -11.41 8.04
N ASP A 72 39.36 -10.72 7.96
CA ASP A 72 40.44 -11.06 7.04
C ASP A 72 41.13 -12.33 7.55
N THR A 73 40.83 -13.50 6.96
CA THR A 73 41.56 -14.76 7.25
C THR A 73 41.93 -15.57 6.00
N GLN A 74 41.76 -15.03 4.80
CA GLN A 74 42.24 -15.70 3.59
C GLN A 74 42.74 -14.71 2.54
N THR A 75 43.99 -14.30 2.69
CA THR A 75 44.89 -14.34 1.53
C THR A 75 45.95 -15.40 1.76
N LYS A 76 45.61 -16.62 1.31
CA LYS A 76 46.59 -17.56 0.77
C LYS A 76 47.30 -16.84 -0.37
N PHE A 77 48.60 -16.59 -0.25
CA PHE A 77 49.66 -16.96 -1.20
C PHE A 77 51.01 -16.66 -0.56
#